data_AF-A0A8E9ZT55-F1
#
_entry.id   AF-A0A8E9ZT55-F1
#
_cell.length_a   1.000
_cell.length_b   1.000
_cell.length_c   1.000
_cell.angle_alpha   90.00
_cell.angle_beta   90.00
_cell.angle_gamma   90.00
#
_symmetry.space_group_name_H-M   'P 1'
#
loop_
_entity.id
_entity.type
_entity.pdbx_description
1 polymer ?
#
loop_
_entity_poly.entity_id
_entity_poly.type
_entity_poly.pdbx_seq_one_letter_code
_entity_poly.pdbx_strand_id
1 'polypeptide(L)'
;WLAAAGWQIDPEDPANAELLKTLPEDLYDVPAGSLTATPVFDGATNEEVAGLLANSRPNRDGDVMVDANGKAQLFDGRSGEPFPYPASVGYMYMLKLHHLGDEKIHARSTGPYSMITQQPLGGKAQIGGQRFG
;
A
#
# COMPACT_ATOMS: atom_id res chain seq x y z
N TRP A 1 7.46 0.18 4.65
CA TRP A 1 7.81 -0.15 6.05
C TRP A 1 8.84 0.82 6.58
N LEU A 2 9.98 0.97 5.90
CA LEU A 2 11.07 1.91 6.21
C LEU A 2 10.65 3.29 6.70
N ALA A 3 9.91 4.05 5.90
CA ALA A 3 9.49 5.41 6.27
C ALA A 3 8.61 5.44 7.55
N ALA A 4 7.84 4.38 7.81
CA ALA A 4 6.99 4.29 8.99
C ALA A 4 7.78 3.91 10.25
N ALA A 5 8.70 2.94 10.15
CA ALA A 5 9.50 2.46 11.28
C ALA A 5 10.72 3.36 11.57
N GLY A 6 11.25 4.03 10.55
CA GLY A 6 12.58 4.62 10.59
C GLY A 6 13.69 3.57 10.49
N TRP A 7 14.91 4.03 10.35
CA TRP A 7 16.10 3.19 10.33
C TRP A 7 17.26 3.91 11.01
N GLN A 8 18.25 3.13 11.43
CA GLN A 8 19.49 3.65 11.99
C GLN A 8 20.63 2.73 11.54
N ILE A 9 21.58 3.29 10.82
CA ILE A 9 22.71 2.56 10.26
C ILE A 9 23.90 2.81 11.15
N ASP A 10 24.54 1.73 11.60
CA ASP A 10 25.84 1.81 12.27
C ASP A 10 26.96 1.90 11.21
N PRO A 11 27.72 3.01 11.14
CA PRO A 11 28.83 3.16 10.21
C PRO A 11 30.02 2.23 10.49
N GLU A 12 30.12 1.69 11.72
CA GLU A 12 31.21 0.80 12.12
C GLU A 12 30.95 -0.67 11.75
N ASP A 13 29.71 -1.01 11.38
CA ASP A 13 29.34 -2.38 11.00
C ASP A 13 29.84 -2.72 9.58
N PRO A 14 30.71 -3.75 9.42
CA PRO A 14 31.19 -4.17 8.10
C PRO A 14 30.06 -4.64 7.16
N ALA A 15 28.91 -5.07 7.67
CA ALA A 15 27.77 -5.44 6.84
C ALA A 15 27.18 -4.25 6.06
N ASN A 16 27.36 -3.03 6.58
CA ASN A 16 26.86 -1.80 5.98
C ASN A 16 27.86 -1.13 5.04
N ALA A 17 29.09 -1.66 4.92
CA ALA A 17 30.17 -1.02 4.17
C ALA A 17 29.84 -0.73 2.69
N GLU A 18 29.05 -1.58 2.03
CA GLU A 18 28.60 -1.32 0.65
C GLU A 18 27.48 -0.27 0.60
N LEU A 19 26.56 -0.29 1.56
CA LEU A 19 25.46 0.68 1.66
C LEU A 19 25.98 2.10 1.92
N LEU A 20 26.99 2.24 2.77
CA LEU A 20 27.62 3.52 3.13
C LEU A 20 28.36 4.18 1.95
N LYS A 21 28.65 3.45 0.86
CA LYS A 21 29.27 4.04 -0.34
C LYS A 21 28.27 4.81 -1.20
N THR A 22 27.00 4.41 -1.16
CA THR A 22 25.94 4.99 -2.01
C THR A 22 25.05 5.94 -1.22
N LEU A 23 24.83 5.64 0.06
CA LEU A 23 23.94 6.41 0.91
C LEU A 23 24.64 7.66 1.46
N PRO A 24 24.05 8.86 1.36
CA PRO A 24 24.58 10.06 1.96
C PRO A 24 24.44 10.05 3.49
N GLU A 25 25.35 10.74 4.19
CA GLU A 25 25.47 10.72 5.66
C GLU A 25 24.22 11.24 6.38
N ASP A 26 23.45 12.12 5.74
CA ASP A 26 22.20 12.66 6.27
C ASP A 26 21.09 11.62 6.40
N LEU A 27 21.20 10.49 5.68
CA LEU A 27 20.24 9.39 5.73
C LEU A 27 20.67 8.25 6.65
N TYR A 28 21.74 8.39 7.44
CA TYR A 28 22.19 7.33 8.35
C TYR A 28 21.23 7.12 9.52
N ASP A 29 20.59 8.19 9.98
CA ASP A 29 19.59 8.13 11.04
C ASP A 29 18.33 8.87 10.61
N VAL A 30 17.25 8.10 10.36
CA VAL A 30 15.95 8.66 9.99
C VAL A 30 14.90 8.18 10.99
N PRO A 31 14.18 9.11 11.66
CA PRO A 31 13.19 8.75 12.65
C PRO A 31 11.94 8.11 12.03
N ALA A 32 11.17 7.42 12.86
CA ALA A 32 9.88 6.84 12.49
C ALA A 32 8.89 7.91 12.00
N GLY A 33 8.08 7.57 11.00
CA GLY A 33 7.06 8.46 10.43
C GLY A 33 7.61 9.57 9.53
N SER A 34 8.86 9.46 9.07
CA SER A 34 9.47 10.43 8.17
C SER A 34 8.85 10.36 6.77
N LEU A 35 8.69 11.53 6.14
CA LEU A 35 8.31 11.61 4.73
C LEU A 35 9.54 11.31 3.87
N THR A 36 9.38 10.44 2.88
CA THR A 36 10.42 10.10 1.91
C THR A 36 10.00 10.50 0.51
N ALA A 37 10.98 10.76 -0.36
CA ALA A 37 10.76 11.08 -1.75
C ALA A 37 11.71 10.25 -2.63
N THR A 38 11.17 9.65 -3.68
CA THR A 38 11.94 8.91 -4.69
C THR A 38 11.64 9.53 -6.06
N PRO A 39 12.58 10.31 -6.63
CA PRO A 39 12.45 10.84 -7.99
C PRO A 39 12.18 9.74 -9.02
N VAL A 40 11.53 10.09 -10.13
CA VAL A 40 11.12 9.12 -11.16
C VAL A 40 12.33 8.47 -11.86
N PHE A 41 13.42 9.21 -12.05
CA PHE A 41 14.58 8.76 -12.82
C PHE A 41 15.84 8.49 -11.99
N ASP A 42 15.80 8.82 -10.70
CA ASP A 42 16.93 8.70 -9.78
C ASP A 42 16.39 8.33 -8.40
N GLY A 43 15.76 7.16 -8.34
CA GLY A 43 15.14 6.62 -7.14
C GLY A 43 16.07 5.66 -6.39
N ALA A 44 15.64 5.23 -5.21
CA ALA A 44 16.36 4.23 -4.43
C ALA A 44 16.51 2.92 -5.20
N THR A 45 17.72 2.38 -5.20
CA THR A 45 18.07 1.08 -5.78
C THR A 45 17.56 -0.07 -4.91
N ASN A 46 17.49 -1.28 -5.45
CA ASN A 46 17.01 -2.44 -4.69
C ASN A 46 17.97 -2.79 -3.54
N GLU A 47 19.27 -2.62 -3.77
CA GLU A 47 20.33 -2.86 -2.82
C GLU A 47 20.24 -1.88 -1.63
N GLU A 48 19.98 -0.60 -1.92
CA GLU A 48 19.72 0.41 -0.90
C GLU A 48 18.47 0.08 -0.08
N VAL A 49 17.36 -0.27 -0.74
CA VAL A 49 16.12 -0.63 -0.03
C VAL A 49 16.31 -1.85 0.86
N ALA A 50 17.00 -2.89 0.38
CA ALA A 50 17.28 -4.10 1.15
C ALA A 50 18.22 -3.82 2.34
N GLY A 51 19.27 -3.03 2.12
CA GLY A 51 20.20 -2.61 3.18
C GLY A 51 19.52 -1.75 4.26
N LEU A 52 18.65 -0.83 3.84
CA LEU A 52 17.84 -0.04 4.76
C LEU A 52 16.86 -0.90 5.55
N LEU A 53 16.26 -1.93 4.93
CA LEU A 53 15.33 -2.85 5.62
C LEU A 53 16.03 -3.67 6.70
N ALA A 54 17.27 -4.11 6.44
CA ALA A 54 18.09 -4.79 7.42
C ALA A 54 18.40 -3.92 8.65
N ASN A 55 18.50 -2.60 8.47
CA ASN A 55 18.77 -1.63 9.52
C ASN A 55 17.49 -0.92 10.04
N SER A 56 16.32 -1.53 9.85
CA SER A 56 15.06 -0.95 10.33
C SER A 56 15.01 -0.88 11.85
N ARG A 57 14.46 0.21 12.39
CA ARG A 57 14.35 0.38 13.84
C ARG A 57 13.38 -0.65 14.45
N PRO A 58 13.66 -1.16 15.65
CA PRO A 58 12.75 -2.03 16.36
C PRO A 58 11.49 -1.27 16.80
N ASN A 59 10.42 -2.01 17.07
CA ASN A 59 9.21 -1.48 17.67
C ASN A 59 9.43 -1.09 19.15
N ARG A 60 8.36 -0.62 19.82
CA ARG A 60 8.40 -0.25 21.26
C ARG A 60 8.94 -1.37 22.15
N ASP A 61 8.69 -2.62 21.80
CA ASP A 61 8.99 -3.79 22.61
C ASP A 61 10.39 -4.37 22.28
N GLY A 62 11.12 -3.76 21.33
CA GLY A 62 12.47 -4.13 20.94
C GLY A 62 12.55 -5.09 19.75
N ASP A 63 11.42 -5.45 19.15
CA ASP A 63 11.38 -6.43 18.06
C ASP A 63 11.48 -5.78 16.68
N VAL A 64 12.28 -6.39 15.81
CA VAL A 64 12.32 -6.09 14.37
C VAL A 64 11.31 -7.00 13.67
N MET A 65 10.21 -6.40 13.20
CA MET A 65 9.06 -7.15 12.68
C MET A 65 9.26 -7.68 11.25
N VAL A 66 10.13 -7.03 10.48
CA VAL A 66 10.29 -7.26 9.04
C VAL A 66 11.75 -7.60 8.74
N ASP A 67 11.96 -8.67 7.98
CA ASP A 67 13.30 -9.09 7.56
C ASP A 67 13.88 -8.18 6.46
N ALA A 68 15.14 -8.42 6.09
CA ALA A 68 15.81 -7.70 5.01
C ALA A 68 15.12 -7.87 3.64
N ASN A 69 14.27 -8.89 3.47
CA ASN A 69 13.49 -9.13 2.25
C ASN A 69 12.12 -8.42 2.27
N GLY A 70 11.81 -7.65 3.31
CA GLY A 70 10.53 -6.96 3.44
C GLY A 70 9.37 -7.86 3.87
N LYS A 71 9.65 -9.04 4.45
CA LYS A 71 8.64 -10.02 4.88
C LYS A 71 8.57 -10.15 6.40
N ALA A 72 7.38 -10.50 6.88
CA ALA A 72 7.13 -10.79 8.29
C ALA A 72 6.34 -12.10 8.46
N GLN A 73 6.52 -12.75 9.61
CA GLN A 73 5.69 -13.87 10.02
C GLN A 73 4.31 -13.34 10.44
N LEU A 74 3.26 -13.77 9.74
CA LEU A 74 1.88 -13.42 10.05
C LEU A 74 1.19 -14.56 10.80
N PHE A 75 0.12 -14.20 11.51
CA PHE A 75 -0.79 -15.11 12.18
C PHE A 75 -2.19 -14.97 11.59
N ASP A 76 -2.89 -16.08 11.39
CA ASP A 76 -4.27 -16.06 10.92
C ASP A 76 -5.21 -15.60 12.05
N GLY A 77 -5.88 -14.47 11.85
CA GLY A 77 -6.81 -13.91 12.83
C GLY A 77 -8.08 -14.74 13.07
N ARG A 78 -8.35 -15.77 12.26
CA ARG A 78 -9.49 -16.69 12.47
C ARG A 78 -9.11 -17.90 13.32
N SER A 79 -7.95 -18.52 13.07
CA SER A 79 -7.51 -19.74 13.76
C SER A 79 -6.52 -19.48 14.90
N GLY A 80 -5.70 -18.42 14.80
CA GLY A 80 -4.60 -18.12 15.71
C GLY A 80 -3.25 -18.74 15.31
N GLU A 81 -3.22 -19.61 14.30
CA GLU A 81 -2.02 -20.31 13.86
C GLU A 81 -1.10 -19.41 13.00
N PRO A 82 0.23 -19.60 13.04
CA PRO A 82 1.14 -18.90 12.14
C PRO A 82 0.95 -19.38 10.69
N PHE A 83 1.07 -18.46 9.73
CA PHE A 83 1.13 -18.84 8.32
C PHE A 83 2.39 -19.69 8.02
N PRO A 84 2.32 -20.68 7.11
CA PRO A 84 3.46 -21.55 6.80
C PRO A 84 4.69 -20.83 6.24
N TYR A 85 4.50 -19.64 5.65
CA TYR A 85 5.56 -18.84 5.04
C TYR A 85 5.39 -17.36 5.39
N PRO A 86 6.49 -16.61 5.51
CA PRO A 86 6.44 -15.17 5.75
C PRO A 86 5.89 -14.43 4.51
N ALA A 87 5.16 -13.34 4.76
CA ALA A 87 4.52 -12.55 3.72
C ALA A 87 5.09 -11.13 3.69
N SER A 88 5.13 -10.52 2.50
CA SER A 88 5.53 -9.13 2.35
C SER A 88 4.53 -8.21 3.02
N VAL A 89 5.00 -7.38 3.94
CA VAL A 89 4.18 -6.43 4.70
C VAL A 89 4.74 -5.03 4.61
N GLY A 90 3.87 -4.04 4.64
CA GLY A 90 4.31 -2.66 4.54
C GLY A 90 3.15 -1.67 4.53
N TYR A 91 3.51 -0.43 4.26
CA TYR A 91 2.59 0.69 4.11
C TYR A 91 2.55 1.07 2.65
N MET A 92 1.35 1.08 2.08
CA MET A 92 1.09 1.50 0.71
C MET A 92 0.11 2.66 0.73
N TYR A 93 0.38 3.68 -0.08
CA TYR A 93 -0.55 4.79 -0.25
C TYR A 93 -1.73 4.35 -1.12
N MET A 94 -2.95 4.50 -0.58
CA MET A 94 -4.18 4.03 -1.22
C MET A 94 -5.10 5.21 -1.54
N LEU A 95 -5.62 5.23 -2.77
CA LEU A 95 -6.61 6.21 -3.21
C LEU A 95 -7.99 5.57 -3.30
N LYS A 96 -9.01 6.26 -2.78
CA LYS A 96 -10.41 5.90 -2.98
C LYS A 96 -10.97 6.65 -4.20
N LEU A 97 -11.32 5.91 -5.25
CA LEU A 97 -11.92 6.50 -6.45
C LEU A 97 -13.40 6.83 -6.22
N HIS A 98 -13.92 7.79 -6.99
CA HIS A 98 -15.32 8.23 -6.91
C HIS A 98 -16.34 7.20 -7.45
N HIS A 99 -15.91 6.00 -7.82
CA HIS A 99 -16.77 4.96 -8.38
C HIS A 99 -17.48 4.15 -7.28
N LEU A 100 -18.33 4.83 -6.52
CA LEU A 100 -19.05 4.26 -5.39
C LEU A 100 -20.15 3.29 -5.85
N GLY A 101 -20.29 2.18 -5.14
CA GLY A 101 -21.35 1.20 -5.40
C GLY A 101 -22.74 1.83 -5.30
N ASP A 102 -22.95 2.68 -4.29
CA ASP A 102 -24.21 3.38 -4.03
C ASP A 102 -24.64 4.29 -5.20
N GLU A 103 -23.67 4.92 -5.88
CA GLU A 103 -23.94 5.74 -7.07
C GLU A 103 -24.33 4.88 -8.28
N LYS A 104 -23.84 3.64 -8.35
CA LYS A 104 -24.07 2.73 -9.47
C LYS A 104 -25.26 1.80 -9.28
N ILE A 105 -25.70 1.57 -8.05
CA ILE A 105 -26.86 0.74 -7.77
C ILE A 105 -28.10 1.40 -8.36
N HIS A 106 -28.84 0.64 -9.17
CA HIS A 106 -30.05 1.11 -9.83
C HIS A 106 -30.97 -0.08 -10.13
N ALA A 107 -32.24 0.05 -9.78
CA ALA A 107 -33.27 -0.95 -10.04
C ALA A 107 -34.59 -0.26 -10.36
N ARG A 108 -35.41 -0.92 -11.19
CA ARG A 108 -36.71 -0.42 -11.63
C ARG A 108 -37.69 -1.58 -11.75
N SER A 109 -38.91 -1.41 -11.22
CA SER A 109 -40.06 -2.27 -11.49
C SER A 109 -40.99 -1.65 -12.56
N THR A 110 -41.47 -0.44 -12.32
CA THR A 110 -42.25 0.41 -13.25
C THR A 110 -41.69 1.83 -13.26
N GLY A 111 -42.02 2.65 -14.27
CA GLY A 111 -41.49 4.01 -14.38
C GLY A 111 -41.91 4.72 -15.67
N PRO A 112 -41.38 5.91 -15.95
CA PRO A 112 -41.76 6.70 -17.12
C PRO A 112 -41.34 6.03 -18.44
N TYR A 113 -42.11 6.34 -19.48
CA TYR A 113 -41.94 5.87 -20.85
C TYR A 113 -41.75 7.06 -21.79
N SER A 114 -41.04 6.83 -22.89
CA SER A 114 -40.92 7.80 -23.98
C SER A 114 -42.27 7.96 -24.70
N MET A 115 -42.70 9.20 -24.92
CA MET A 115 -43.94 9.49 -25.66
C MET A 115 -43.93 8.97 -27.10
N ILE A 116 -42.75 8.93 -27.74
CA ILE A 116 -42.60 8.57 -29.15
C ILE A 116 -42.59 7.06 -29.33
N THR A 117 -41.72 6.36 -28.59
CA THR A 117 -41.47 4.93 -28.80
C THR A 117 -42.21 4.03 -27.81
N GLN A 118 -42.82 4.60 -26.76
CA GLN A 118 -43.42 3.85 -25.65
C GLN A 118 -42.43 2.85 -25.01
N GLN A 119 -41.14 3.13 -25.10
CA GLN A 119 -40.09 2.36 -24.43
C GLN A 119 -39.76 3.00 -23.07
N PRO A 120 -39.34 2.20 -22.06
CA PRO A 120 -38.80 2.73 -20.81
C PRO A 120 -37.68 3.75 -21.05
N LEU A 121 -37.66 4.86 -20.30
CA LEU A 121 -36.54 5.81 -20.32
C LEU A 121 -35.22 5.15 -19.89
N GLY A 122 -34.08 5.77 -20.20
CA GLY A 122 -32.74 5.29 -19.85
C GLY A 122 -32.07 6.13 -18.77
N GLY A 123 -31.13 5.54 -18.04
CA GLY A 123 -30.32 6.22 -17.03
C GLY A 123 -30.95 6.30 -15.63
N LYS A 124 -30.10 6.25 -14.60
CA LYS A 124 -30.50 6.21 -13.18
C LYS A 124 -31.35 7.43 -12.79
N ALA A 125 -30.98 8.62 -13.24
CA ALA A 125 -31.66 9.88 -12.89
C ALA A 125 -33.13 9.92 -13.33
N GLN A 126 -33.50 9.16 -14.38
CA GLN A 126 -34.87 9.12 -14.91
C GLN A 126 -35.65 7.88 -14.44
N ILE A 127 -35.11 7.13 -13.48
CA ILE A 127 -35.62 5.81 -13.10
C ILE A 127 -35.70 4.92 -14.37
N GLY A 128 -34.66 4.98 -15.18
CA GLY A 128 -34.63 4.31 -16.48
C GLY A 128 -34.50 2.79 -16.37
N GLY A 129 -34.98 2.06 -17.38
CA GLY A 129 -34.73 0.63 -17.49
C GLY A 129 -33.31 0.33 -17.98
N GLN A 130 -32.86 -0.91 -17.80
CA GLN A 130 -31.64 -1.40 -18.46
C GLN A 130 -31.94 -1.59 -19.96
N ARG A 131 -31.05 -1.09 -20.82
CA ARG A 131 -31.17 -1.33 -22.26
C ARG A 131 -30.84 -2.80 -22.55
N PHE A 132 -31.81 -3.52 -23.11
CA PHE A 132 -31.58 -4.83 -23.71
C PHE A 132 -31.26 -4.61 -25.20
N GLY A 133 -30.09 -5.03 -25.65
CA GLY A 133 -29.58 -4.79 -27.00
C GLY A 133 -28.79 -5.98 -27.50
#